data_AF-A0A7V0V908-F1
#
_entry.id   AF-A0A7V0V908-F1
#
_cell.length_a   1.000
_cell.length_b   1.000
_cell.length_c   1.000
_cell.angle_alpha   90.00
_cell.angle_beta   90.00
_cell.angle_gamma   90.00
#
_symmetry.space_group_name_H-M   'P 1'
#
loop_
_entity.id
_entity.type
_entity.pdbx_description
1 polymer ?
#
loop_
_entity_poly.entity_id
_entity_poly.type
_entity_poly.pdbx_seq_one_letter_code
_entity_poly.pdbx_strand_id
1 'polypeptide(L)'
;MHIIVAGLSHKTAPVEVREKITFPEQSLPEALHALIGYPSINEAVILSTCNRTEIYVVANNIDKGKDSIIKFISDYHEINRNKLQKYLYFHDCKDAILHLFRVASSLDSMVIGEAQILGQVKTAYNAAFESEATSTILNRLFRHAFLAGKRVRTETEIGESAVSISYAAVELAKKVFETLKGRTVMLIGAGEMIELTATHLVSNGVSKVIVTNRTYERAESLAQRYNGVAVKFE
;
A
#
# COMPACT_ATOMS: atom_id res chain seq x y z
N MET A 1 9.73 19.93 -17.56
CA MET A 1 9.30 19.26 -16.31
C MET A 1 8.31 18.16 -16.67
N HIS A 2 8.62 16.92 -16.31
CA HIS A 2 7.90 15.70 -16.68
C HIS A 2 7.55 14.94 -15.41
N ILE A 3 6.33 14.41 -15.35
CA ILE A 3 5.89 13.51 -14.28
C ILE A 3 6.33 12.11 -14.64
N ILE A 4 6.96 11.40 -13.72
CA ILE A 4 7.44 10.04 -13.93
C ILE A 4 7.03 9.23 -12.72
N VAL A 5 6.56 8.00 -12.93
CA VAL A 5 6.45 7.01 -11.88
C VAL A 5 7.33 5.83 -12.25
N ALA A 6 8.18 5.42 -11.31
CA ALA A 6 8.79 4.10 -11.33
C ALA A 6 8.13 3.27 -10.24
N GLY A 7 7.77 2.04 -10.54
CA GLY A 7 7.17 1.18 -9.55
C GLY A 7 7.55 -0.27 -9.72
N LEU A 8 7.33 -1.02 -8.65
CA LEU A 8 7.32 -2.47 -8.63
C LEU A 8 6.04 -2.90 -7.91
N SER A 9 5.42 -3.96 -8.38
CA SER A 9 4.16 -4.45 -7.80
C SER A 9 4.13 -5.97 -7.76
N HIS A 10 3.10 -6.52 -7.12
CA HIS A 10 2.81 -7.96 -7.14
C HIS A 10 2.71 -8.56 -8.57
N LYS A 11 2.48 -7.73 -9.61
CA LYS A 11 2.44 -8.16 -11.01
C LYS A 11 3.84 -8.28 -11.63
N THR A 12 4.79 -7.48 -11.17
CA THR A 12 6.12 -7.39 -11.78
C THR A 12 7.21 -8.04 -10.94
N ALA A 13 7.03 -8.16 -9.62
CA ALA A 13 8.05 -8.61 -8.69
C ALA A 13 7.50 -9.65 -7.68
N PRO A 14 8.26 -10.73 -7.41
CA PRO A 14 7.90 -11.68 -6.37
C PRO A 14 8.08 -11.06 -4.98
N VAL A 15 7.45 -11.66 -3.97
CA VAL A 15 7.35 -11.05 -2.62
C VAL A 15 8.71 -10.78 -1.98
N GLU A 16 9.68 -11.66 -2.20
CA GLU A 16 11.04 -11.58 -1.64
C GLU A 16 11.83 -10.38 -2.18
N VAL A 17 11.47 -9.89 -3.37
CA VAL A 17 12.03 -8.66 -3.95
C VAL A 17 11.30 -7.44 -3.40
N ARG A 18 9.97 -7.52 -3.27
CA ARG A 18 9.14 -6.40 -2.79
C ARG A 18 9.43 -6.08 -1.33
N GLU A 19 9.63 -7.09 -0.48
CA GLU A 19 9.97 -6.90 0.93
C GLU A 19 11.31 -6.20 1.15
N LYS A 20 12.24 -6.31 0.19
CA LYS A 20 13.52 -5.58 0.23
C LYS A 20 13.40 -4.13 -0.18
N ILE A 21 12.36 -3.77 -0.91
CA ILE A 21 12.13 -2.43 -1.46
C ILE A 21 10.85 -1.87 -0.86
N THR A 22 10.86 -1.78 0.47
CA THR A 22 9.79 -1.19 1.26
C THR A 22 10.31 0.06 1.95
N PHE A 23 9.49 1.10 1.99
CA PHE A 23 9.77 2.33 2.73
C PHE A 23 8.81 2.41 3.92
N PRO A 24 9.23 1.96 5.12
CA PRO A 24 8.46 2.16 6.34
C PRO A 24 8.16 3.65 6.56
N GLU A 25 7.00 3.95 7.14
CA GLU A 25 6.53 5.32 7.38
C GLU A 25 7.55 6.16 8.16
N GLN A 26 8.26 5.55 9.12
CA GLN A 26 9.28 6.23 9.91
C GLN A 26 10.52 6.65 9.10
N SER A 27 10.78 5.96 7.98
CA SER A 27 11.92 6.21 7.10
C SER A 27 11.58 7.10 5.90
N LEU A 28 10.29 7.38 5.67
CA LEU A 28 9.85 8.19 4.53
C LEU A 28 10.50 9.57 4.48
N PRO A 29 10.61 10.34 5.58
CA PRO A 29 11.22 11.68 5.52
C PRO A 29 12.68 11.64 5.05
N GLU A 30 13.47 10.70 5.58
CA GLU A 30 14.87 10.51 5.17
C GLU A 30 14.97 10.09 3.70
N ALA A 31 14.18 9.10 3.29
CA ALA A 31 14.13 8.61 1.92
C ALA A 31 13.75 9.72 0.92
N LEU A 32 12.76 10.53 1.26
CA LEU A 32 12.31 11.66 0.45
C LEU A 32 13.40 12.73 0.34
N HIS A 33 14.06 13.06 1.45
CA HIS A 33 15.17 14.01 1.45
C HIS A 33 16.33 13.55 0.57
N ALA A 34 16.71 12.27 0.67
CA ALA A 34 17.74 11.67 -0.18
C ALA A 34 17.34 11.69 -1.67
N LEU A 35 16.06 11.44 -1.99
CA LEU A 35 15.56 11.42 -3.36
C LEU A 35 15.52 12.82 -3.99
N ILE A 36 15.06 13.86 -3.28
CA ILE A 36 15.05 15.24 -3.79
C ILE A 36 16.46 15.83 -3.88
N GLY A 37 17.45 15.24 -3.23
CA GLY A 37 18.87 15.60 -3.38
C GLY A 37 19.45 15.31 -4.76
N TYR A 38 18.77 14.51 -5.59
CA TYR A 38 19.21 14.24 -6.97
C TYR A 38 18.93 15.44 -7.89
N PRO A 39 19.91 15.98 -8.62
CA PRO A 39 19.75 17.23 -9.39
C PRO A 39 18.64 17.22 -10.45
N SER A 40 18.24 16.05 -10.93
CA SER A 40 17.17 15.88 -11.92
C SER A 40 15.77 15.79 -11.32
N ILE A 41 15.64 15.69 -9.99
CA ILE A 41 14.38 15.53 -9.28
C ILE A 41 14.00 16.85 -8.61
N ASN A 42 12.78 17.33 -8.86
CA ASN A 42 12.27 18.60 -8.34
C ASN A 42 11.17 18.40 -7.29
N GLU A 43 10.39 17.33 -7.44
CA GLU A 43 9.33 16.95 -6.50
C GLU A 43 9.32 15.42 -6.42
N ALA A 44 8.94 14.85 -5.29
CA ALA A 44 8.86 13.41 -5.08
C ALA A 44 7.71 13.01 -4.13
N VAL A 45 7.10 11.85 -4.39
CA VAL A 45 6.22 11.13 -3.45
C VAL A 45 6.58 9.65 -3.51
N ILE A 46 6.72 9.01 -2.34
CA ILE A 46 6.98 7.57 -2.23
C ILE A 46 5.73 6.89 -1.66
N LEU A 47 5.10 6.03 -2.46
CA LEU A 47 3.98 5.18 -2.05
C LEU A 47 4.52 3.77 -1.83
N SER A 48 4.55 3.33 -0.58
CA SER A 48 4.96 1.97 -0.19
C SER A 48 3.80 1.26 0.49
N THR A 49 3.35 0.16 -0.10
CA THR A 49 2.28 -0.70 0.43
C THR A 49 2.74 -2.16 0.44
N CYS A 50 1.92 -3.07 0.96
CA CYS A 50 2.21 -4.50 0.91
C CYS A 50 2.27 -5.07 -0.52
N ASN A 51 1.70 -4.39 -1.52
CA ASN A 51 1.52 -4.90 -2.88
C ASN A 51 2.22 -4.08 -3.96
N ARG A 52 2.72 -2.89 -3.62
CA ARG A 52 3.45 -2.01 -4.55
C ARG A 52 4.38 -1.06 -3.80
N THR A 53 5.49 -0.74 -4.46
CA THR A 53 6.32 0.41 -4.11
C THR A 53 6.44 1.26 -5.37
N GLU A 54 6.02 2.52 -5.27
CA GLU A 54 5.99 3.47 -6.38
C GLU A 54 6.62 4.78 -5.95
N ILE A 55 7.45 5.34 -6.83
CA ILE A 55 8.09 6.63 -6.65
C ILE A 55 7.62 7.53 -7.77
N TYR A 56 6.81 8.53 -7.41
CA TYR A 56 6.34 9.59 -8.29
C TYR A 56 7.29 10.77 -8.19
N VAL A 57 7.81 11.24 -9.32
CA VAL A 57 8.71 12.40 -9.35
C VAL A 57 8.30 13.40 -10.42
N VAL A 58 8.72 14.64 -10.22
CA VAL A 58 8.80 15.65 -11.27
C VAL A 58 10.27 15.82 -11.62
N ALA A 59 10.60 15.64 -12.89
CA ALA A 59 11.97 15.74 -13.38
C ALA A 59 12.11 16.68 -14.58
N ASN A 60 13.28 17.29 -14.74
CA ASN A 60 13.57 18.15 -15.89
C ASN A 60 13.71 17.40 -17.21
N ASN A 61 14.12 16.13 -17.14
CA ASN A 61 14.30 15.25 -18.29
C ASN A 61 13.86 13.82 -17.90
N ILE A 62 13.18 13.14 -18.82
CA ILE A 62 12.59 11.82 -18.55
C ILE A 62 13.67 10.78 -18.24
N ASP A 63 14.68 10.64 -19.10
CA ASP A 63 15.71 9.60 -18.95
C ASP A 63 16.56 9.82 -17.71
N LYS A 64 16.97 11.06 -17.44
CA LYS A 64 17.70 11.42 -16.22
C LYS A 64 16.85 11.19 -14.96
N GLY A 65 15.55 11.48 -15.03
CA GLY A 65 14.62 11.20 -13.93
C GLY A 65 14.52 9.70 -13.65
N LYS A 66 14.32 8.88 -14.70
CA LYS A 66 14.29 7.41 -14.59
C LYS A 66 15.59 6.86 -14.01
N ASP A 67 16.74 7.31 -14.52
CA ASP A 67 18.06 6.88 -14.02
C ASP A 67 18.30 7.29 -12.55
N SER A 68 17.84 8.49 -12.16
CA SER A 68 17.93 8.98 -10.77
C SER A 68 17.09 8.13 -9.82
N ILE A 69 15.88 7.76 -10.21
CA ILE A 69 15.04 6.88 -9.38
C ILE A 69 15.69 5.50 -9.22
N ILE A 70 16.20 4.91 -10.31
CA ILE A 70 16.92 3.63 -10.25
C ILE A 70 18.14 3.75 -9.33
N LYS A 71 18.86 4.87 -9.40
CA LYS A 71 20.01 5.15 -8.54
C LYS A 71 19.62 5.23 -7.08
N PHE A 72 18.63 6.05 -6.79
CA PHE A 72 18.11 6.22 -5.45
C PHE A 72 17.70 4.88 -4.82
N ILE A 73 16.87 4.07 -5.48
CA ILE A 73 16.42 2.78 -4.93
C ILE A 73 17.61 1.82 -4.75
N SER A 74 18.52 1.77 -5.73
CA SER A 74 19.72 0.93 -5.68
C SER A 74 20.63 1.29 -4.51
N ASP A 75 20.88 2.58 -4.30
CA ASP A 75 21.79 3.09 -3.29
C ASP A 75 21.14 2.99 -1.89
N TYR A 76 19.85 3.33 -1.78
CA TYR A 76 19.12 3.33 -0.50
C TYR A 76 18.88 1.92 0.07
N HIS A 77 18.61 0.92 -0.79
CA HIS A 77 18.37 -0.46 -0.36
C HIS A 77 19.57 -1.40 -0.58
N GLU A 78 20.71 -0.87 -1.06
CA GLU A 78 21.90 -1.64 -1.40
C GLU A 78 21.62 -2.81 -2.39
N ILE A 79 20.75 -2.57 -3.37
CA ILE A 79 20.34 -3.56 -4.38
C ILE A 79 21.02 -3.27 -5.71
N ASN A 80 21.57 -4.29 -6.35
CA ASN A 80 22.17 -4.15 -7.67
C ASN A 80 21.20 -3.57 -8.72
N ARG A 81 21.55 -2.45 -9.37
CA ARG A 81 20.77 -1.79 -10.42
C ARG A 81 20.24 -2.74 -11.50
N ASN A 82 21.06 -3.66 -12.00
CA ASN A 82 20.68 -4.54 -13.11
C ASN A 82 19.64 -5.58 -12.69
N LYS A 83 19.64 -5.98 -11.41
CA LYS A 83 18.58 -6.83 -10.85
C LYS A 83 17.31 -6.03 -10.65
N LEU A 84 17.41 -4.82 -10.08
CA LEU A 84 16.28 -3.94 -9.82
C LEU A 84 15.50 -3.60 -11.09
N GLN A 85 16.21 -3.19 -12.15
CA GLN A 85 15.59 -2.76 -13.41
C GLN A 85 14.70 -3.83 -14.07
N LYS A 86 14.94 -5.12 -13.82
CA LYS A 86 14.11 -6.21 -14.37
C LYS A 86 12.69 -6.23 -13.81
N TYR A 87 12.48 -5.61 -12.65
CA TYR A 87 11.21 -5.63 -11.92
C TYR A 87 10.47 -4.29 -11.96
N LEU A 88 11.17 -3.23 -12.33
CA LEU A 88 10.60 -1.88 -12.40
C LEU A 88 9.80 -1.72 -13.68
N TYR A 89 8.59 -1.17 -13.54
CA TYR A 89 7.86 -0.55 -14.63
C TYR A 89 7.98 0.97 -14.54
N PHE A 90 7.83 1.64 -15.68
CA PHE A 90 7.86 3.09 -15.76
C PHE A 90 6.64 3.59 -16.54
N HIS A 91 6.06 4.67 -16.05
CA HIS A 91 5.13 5.49 -16.82
C HIS A 91 5.59 6.94 -16.76
N ASP A 92 5.34 7.69 -17.83
CA ASP A 92 5.66 9.11 -17.89
C ASP A 92 4.49 9.95 -18.40
N CYS A 93 4.51 11.21 -17.97
CA CYS A 93 3.53 12.24 -18.29
C CYS A 93 2.09 11.74 -18.12
N LYS A 94 1.36 11.58 -19.23
CA LYS A 94 -0.05 11.17 -19.24
C LYS A 94 -0.26 9.79 -18.61
N ASP A 95 0.63 8.85 -18.88
CA ASP A 95 0.48 7.49 -18.39
C ASP A 95 0.74 7.42 -16.88
N ALA A 96 1.67 8.23 -16.36
CA ALA A 96 1.90 8.35 -14.92
C ALA A 96 0.67 8.92 -14.19
N ILE A 97 0.00 9.92 -14.78
CA ILE A 97 -1.22 10.51 -14.24
C ILE A 97 -2.37 9.48 -14.23
N LEU A 98 -2.59 8.80 -15.36
CA LEU A 98 -3.62 7.78 -15.47
C LEU A 98 -3.36 6.60 -14.53
N HIS A 99 -2.10 6.21 -14.37
CA HIS A 99 -1.69 5.18 -13.42
C HIS A 99 -2.05 5.58 -11.99
N LEU A 100 -1.66 6.77 -11.54
CA LEU A 100 -2.01 7.25 -10.20
C LEU A 100 -3.51 7.28 -9.96
N PHE A 101 -4.31 7.69 -10.96
CA PHE A 101 -5.77 7.67 -10.82
C PHE A 101 -6.31 6.26 -10.69
N ARG A 102 -5.80 5.30 -11.47
CA ARG A 102 -6.17 3.88 -11.34
C ARG A 102 -5.80 3.32 -9.96
N VAL A 103 -4.62 3.66 -9.45
CA VAL A 103 -4.17 3.25 -8.11
C VAL A 103 -5.06 3.89 -7.03
N ALA A 104 -5.26 5.21 -7.05
CA ALA A 104 -6.09 5.92 -6.08
C ALA A 104 -7.58 5.49 -6.10
N SER A 105 -8.08 5.05 -7.25
CA SER A 105 -9.41 4.45 -7.43
C SER A 105 -9.45 2.95 -7.14
N SER A 106 -8.34 2.33 -6.74
CA SER A 106 -8.22 0.89 -6.48
C SER A 106 -8.56 -0.01 -7.69
N LEU A 107 -8.42 0.52 -8.91
CA LEU A 107 -8.59 -0.21 -10.17
C LEU A 107 -7.34 -1.00 -10.55
N ASP A 108 -6.18 -0.50 -10.13
CA ASP A 108 -4.93 -1.24 -10.18
C ASP A 108 -4.56 -1.65 -8.75
N SER A 109 -5.16 -2.72 -8.27
CA SER A 109 -4.93 -3.31 -6.94
C SER A 109 -5.02 -4.82 -7.05
N MET A 110 -4.36 -5.55 -6.14
CA MET A 110 -4.54 -7.01 -6.06
C MET A 110 -6.01 -7.35 -5.77
N VAL A 111 -6.64 -6.54 -4.93
CA VAL A 111 -8.08 -6.58 -4.66
C VAL A 111 -8.70 -5.29 -5.20
N ILE A 112 -9.42 -5.41 -6.31
CA ILE A 112 -10.09 -4.26 -6.93
C ILE A 112 -11.14 -3.70 -5.96
N GLY A 113 -11.14 -2.38 -5.77
CA GLY A 113 -12.10 -1.70 -4.89
C GLY A 113 -11.72 -1.63 -3.41
N GLU A 114 -10.53 -2.12 -3.04
CA GLU A 114 -10.02 -2.05 -1.67
C GLU A 114 -10.04 -0.61 -1.13
N ALA A 115 -10.79 -0.39 -0.05
CA ALA A 115 -11.08 0.94 0.49
C ALA A 115 -9.83 1.65 1.05
N GLN A 116 -8.84 0.88 1.49
CA GLN A 116 -7.64 1.39 2.17
C GLN A 116 -6.64 2.05 1.22
N ILE A 117 -6.65 1.70 -0.08
CA ILE A 117 -5.67 2.20 -1.05
C ILE A 117 -5.70 3.73 -1.14
N LEU A 118 -6.88 4.33 -1.24
CA LEU A 118 -7.01 5.80 -1.28
C LEU A 118 -6.46 6.46 0.01
N GLY A 119 -6.60 5.80 1.16
CA GLY A 119 -6.01 6.23 2.42
C GLY A 119 -4.49 6.20 2.36
N GLN A 120 -3.91 5.09 1.90
CA GLN A 120 -2.45 4.92 1.75
C GLN A 120 -1.85 5.95 0.78
N VAL A 121 -2.52 6.24 -0.35
CA VAL A 121 -2.08 7.29 -1.30
C VAL A 121 -2.08 8.67 -0.63
N LYS A 122 -3.06 8.97 0.23
CA LYS A 122 -3.08 10.22 1.01
C LYS A 122 -1.96 10.28 2.03
N THR A 123 -1.70 9.20 2.77
CA THR A 123 -0.62 9.12 3.74
C THR A 123 0.73 9.34 3.08
N ALA A 124 0.99 8.67 1.95
CA ALA A 124 2.21 8.86 1.15
C ALA A 124 2.40 10.31 0.68
N TYR A 125 1.32 10.93 0.18
CA TYR A 125 1.34 12.34 -0.20
C TYR A 125 1.61 13.26 0.98
N ASN A 126 0.95 13.04 2.13
CA ASN A 126 1.13 13.88 3.30
C ASN A 126 2.56 13.80 3.83
N ALA A 127 3.15 12.60 3.91
CA ALA A 127 4.54 12.42 4.31
C ALA A 127 5.50 13.21 3.39
N ALA A 128 5.24 13.19 2.08
CA ALA A 128 6.01 13.95 1.11
C ALA A 128 5.81 15.47 1.23
N PHE A 129 4.58 15.91 1.46
CA PHE A 129 4.25 17.32 1.66
C PHE A 129 4.89 17.88 2.94
N GLU A 130 4.81 17.15 4.04
CA GLU A 130 5.41 17.51 5.34
C GLU A 130 6.94 17.49 5.30
N SER A 131 7.54 16.67 4.43
CA SER A 131 8.99 16.63 4.19
C SER A 131 9.46 17.68 3.18
N GLU A 132 8.58 18.60 2.77
CA GLU A 132 8.85 19.63 1.74
C GLU A 132 9.34 19.03 0.40
N ALA A 133 9.01 17.77 0.14
CA ALA A 133 9.42 17.05 -1.07
C ALA A 133 8.46 17.26 -2.24
N THR A 134 7.32 17.92 -2.04
CA THR A 134 6.35 18.24 -3.11
C THR A 134 6.25 19.73 -3.36
N SER A 135 5.82 20.10 -4.56
CA SER A 135 5.52 21.48 -4.93
C SER A 135 4.27 21.51 -5.81
N THR A 136 4.14 22.51 -6.67
CA THR A 136 2.92 22.83 -7.40
C THR A 136 2.38 21.66 -8.23
N ILE A 137 3.26 20.86 -8.86
CA ILE A 137 2.82 19.82 -9.79
C ILE A 137 2.26 18.60 -9.06
N LEU A 138 3.01 18.00 -8.13
CA LEU A 138 2.54 16.84 -7.39
C LEU A 138 1.39 17.20 -6.45
N ASN A 139 1.39 18.40 -5.85
CA ASN A 139 0.27 18.87 -5.04
C ASN A 139 -1.03 18.92 -5.85
N ARG A 140 -0.97 19.43 -7.09
CA ARG A 140 -2.14 19.45 -7.97
C ARG A 140 -2.54 18.05 -8.43
N LEU A 141 -1.58 17.22 -8.83
CA LEU A 141 -1.82 15.87 -9.32
C LEU A 141 -2.49 14.99 -8.24
N PHE A 142 -1.93 14.93 -7.03
CA PHE A 142 -2.47 14.09 -5.96
C PHE A 142 -3.84 14.57 -5.48
N ARG A 143 -4.08 15.90 -5.44
CA ARG A 143 -5.43 16.43 -5.20
C ARG A 143 -6.45 15.93 -6.22
N HIS A 144 -6.11 15.92 -7.51
CA HIS A 144 -6.99 15.36 -8.54
C HIS A 144 -7.15 13.85 -8.42
N ALA A 145 -6.09 13.12 -8.04
CA ALA A 145 -6.16 11.68 -7.78
C ALA A 145 -7.13 11.37 -6.63
N PHE A 146 -7.13 12.17 -5.56
CA PHE A 146 -8.08 11.99 -4.46
C PHE A 146 -9.52 12.22 -4.88
N LEU A 147 -9.77 13.24 -5.71
CA LEU A 147 -11.10 13.49 -6.27
C LEU A 147 -11.55 12.34 -7.17
N ALA A 148 -10.68 11.85 -8.05
CA ALA A 148 -10.97 10.71 -8.92
C ALA A 148 -11.27 9.44 -8.11
N GLY A 149 -10.45 9.13 -7.10
CA GLY A 149 -10.67 7.99 -6.20
C GLY A 149 -12.00 8.05 -5.47
N LYS A 150 -12.37 9.23 -4.94
CA LYS A 150 -13.67 9.45 -4.30
C LYS A 150 -14.82 9.25 -5.29
N ARG A 151 -14.76 9.89 -6.47
CA ARG A 151 -15.82 9.80 -7.49
C ARG A 151 -16.04 8.37 -7.95
N VAL A 152 -14.99 7.61 -8.23
CA VAL A 152 -15.13 6.20 -8.61
C VAL A 152 -15.83 5.41 -7.51
N ARG A 153 -15.52 5.63 -6.23
CA ARG A 153 -16.21 4.94 -5.14
C ARG A 153 -17.67 5.35 -4.97
N THR A 154 -18.01 6.62 -5.19
CA THR A 154 -19.37 7.13 -4.94
C THR A 154 -20.29 7.02 -6.15
N GLU A 155 -19.73 7.01 -7.35
CA GLU A 155 -20.48 7.02 -8.62
C GLU A 155 -20.47 5.64 -9.30
N THR A 156 -19.86 4.61 -8.70
CA THR A 156 -19.81 3.25 -9.26
C THR A 156 -19.96 2.18 -8.16
N GLU A 157 -20.31 0.96 -8.56
CA GLU A 157 -20.48 -0.21 -7.68
C GLU A 157 -19.18 -0.66 -6.98
N ILE A 158 -18.01 -0.15 -7.41
CA ILE A 158 -16.71 -0.44 -6.78
C ILE A 158 -16.69 -0.05 -5.29
N GLY A 159 -17.48 0.96 -4.90
CA GLY A 159 -17.59 1.38 -3.51
C GLY A 159 -18.49 0.50 -2.64
N GLU A 160 -19.37 -0.31 -3.24
CA GLU A 160 -20.46 -1.01 -2.56
C GLU A 160 -20.02 -2.33 -1.92
N SER A 161 -18.98 -2.97 -2.46
CA SER A 161 -18.47 -4.23 -1.93
C SER A 161 -17.27 -4.00 -1.01
N ALA A 162 -17.32 -4.58 0.20
CA ALA A 162 -16.19 -4.64 1.13
C ALA A 162 -15.15 -5.67 0.65
N VAL A 163 -14.62 -5.50 -0.57
CA VAL A 163 -13.57 -6.35 -1.09
C VAL A 163 -12.26 -5.90 -0.44
N SER A 164 -11.68 -6.77 0.37
CA SER A 164 -10.40 -6.54 1.06
C SER A 164 -9.54 -7.80 0.97
N ILE A 165 -8.23 -7.65 1.19
CA ILE A 165 -7.34 -8.80 1.32
C ILE A 165 -7.80 -9.73 2.45
N SER A 166 -8.28 -9.15 3.56
CA SER A 166 -8.89 -9.89 4.66
C SER A 166 -10.08 -10.74 4.24
N TYR A 167 -11.00 -10.18 3.44
CA TYR A 167 -12.12 -10.93 2.88
C TYR A 167 -11.64 -12.06 1.96
N ALA A 168 -10.70 -11.76 1.05
CA ALA A 168 -10.14 -12.75 0.14
C ALA A 168 -9.46 -13.92 0.90
N ALA A 169 -8.76 -13.62 2.00
CA ALA A 169 -8.17 -14.63 2.87
C ALA A 169 -9.22 -15.54 3.53
N VAL A 170 -10.35 -14.98 3.99
CA VAL A 170 -11.47 -15.75 4.54
C VAL A 170 -12.14 -16.63 3.48
N GLU A 171 -12.36 -16.10 2.28
CA GLU A 171 -12.90 -16.90 1.17
C GLU A 171 -11.95 -18.03 0.74
N LEU A 172 -10.64 -17.79 0.76
CA LEU A 172 -9.65 -18.83 0.55
C LEU A 172 -9.72 -19.90 1.64
N ALA A 173 -9.82 -19.50 2.91
CA ALA A 173 -9.99 -20.43 4.02
C ALA A 173 -11.26 -21.29 3.86
N LYS A 174 -12.37 -20.72 3.41
CA LYS A 174 -13.61 -21.47 3.10
C LYS A 174 -13.42 -22.49 1.98
N LYS A 175 -12.64 -22.17 0.94
CA LYS A 175 -12.32 -23.15 -0.12
C LYS A 175 -11.48 -24.32 0.41
N VAL A 176 -10.58 -24.07 1.35
CA VAL A 176 -9.70 -25.11 1.93
C VAL A 176 -10.44 -25.97 2.95
N PHE A 177 -11.26 -25.36 3.81
CA PHE A 177 -11.91 -26.04 4.95
C PHE A 177 -13.39 -26.36 4.73
N GLU A 178 -13.95 -26.03 3.56
CA GLU A 178 -15.36 -26.09 3.15
C GLU A 178 -16.30 -25.18 3.96
N THR A 179 -16.17 -25.21 5.29
CA THR A 179 -16.93 -24.38 6.24
C THR A 179 -16.06 -23.91 7.40
N LEU A 180 -16.31 -22.67 7.82
CA LEU A 180 -15.70 -22.08 9.01
C LEU A 180 -16.60 -22.21 10.26
N LYS A 181 -17.81 -22.76 10.10
CA LYS A 181 -18.77 -22.90 11.19
C LYS A 181 -18.21 -23.80 12.29
N GLY A 182 -18.22 -23.31 13.53
CA GLY A 182 -17.75 -24.08 14.68
C GLY A 182 -16.23 -24.24 14.78
N ARG A 183 -15.46 -23.56 13.91
CA ARG A 183 -14.00 -23.56 13.96
C ARG A 183 -13.50 -22.56 15.01
N THR A 184 -12.26 -22.78 15.45
CA THR A 184 -11.49 -21.86 16.28
C THR A 184 -10.43 -21.20 15.39
N VAL A 185 -10.27 -19.89 15.52
CA VAL A 185 -9.26 -19.12 14.79
C VAL A 185 -8.35 -18.39 15.76
N MET A 186 -7.08 -18.24 15.38
CA MET A 186 -6.12 -17.42 16.10
C MET A 186 -5.70 -16.25 15.23
N LEU A 187 -5.88 -15.05 15.76
CA LEU A 187 -5.50 -13.79 15.15
C LEU A 187 -4.18 -13.32 15.78
N ILE A 188 -3.19 -13.07 14.94
CA ILE A 188 -1.88 -12.59 15.37
C ILE A 188 -1.76 -11.12 14.96
N GLY A 189 -1.77 -10.24 15.95
CA GLY A 189 -1.83 -8.79 15.79
C GLY A 189 -3.18 -8.22 16.23
N ALA A 190 -3.25 -6.89 16.27
CA ALA A 190 -4.46 -6.14 16.60
C ALA A 190 -4.58 -4.84 15.79
N GLY A 191 -4.17 -4.88 14.53
CA GLY A 191 -4.28 -3.77 13.59
C GLY A 191 -5.54 -3.86 12.73
N GLU A 192 -5.82 -2.81 11.96
CA GLU A 192 -7.04 -2.66 11.13
C GLU A 192 -7.34 -3.88 10.25
N MET A 193 -6.33 -4.45 9.57
CA MET A 193 -6.50 -5.66 8.76
C MET A 193 -6.94 -6.88 9.60
N ILE A 194 -6.45 -7.02 10.82
CA ILE A 194 -6.84 -8.12 11.70
C ILE A 194 -8.27 -7.92 12.19
N GLU A 195 -8.69 -6.68 12.49
CA GLU A 195 -10.08 -6.40 12.86
C GLU A 195 -11.05 -6.73 11.72
N LEU A 196 -10.69 -6.36 10.49
CA LEU A 196 -11.49 -6.67 9.31
C LEU A 196 -11.56 -8.19 9.07
N THR A 197 -10.44 -8.89 9.23
CA THR A 197 -10.37 -10.36 9.14
C THR A 197 -11.25 -11.01 10.19
N ALA A 198 -11.21 -10.53 11.44
CA ALA A 198 -12.06 -11.01 12.54
C ALA A 198 -13.54 -10.87 12.21
N THR A 199 -13.93 -9.69 11.70
CA THR A 199 -15.30 -9.39 11.27
C THR A 199 -15.79 -10.40 10.22
N HIS A 200 -14.98 -10.69 9.21
CA HIS A 200 -15.33 -11.66 8.17
C HIS A 200 -15.34 -13.10 8.67
N LEU A 201 -14.43 -13.49 9.57
CA LEU A 201 -14.40 -14.83 10.15
C LEU A 201 -15.64 -15.10 11.01
N VAL A 202 -16.01 -14.15 11.87
CA VAL A 202 -17.19 -14.26 12.75
C VAL A 202 -18.48 -14.28 11.94
N SER A 203 -18.61 -13.42 10.91
CA SER A 203 -19.79 -13.44 10.03
C SER A 203 -19.94 -14.73 9.23
N ASN A 204 -18.85 -15.49 9.04
CA ASN A 204 -18.85 -16.82 8.42
C ASN A 204 -18.94 -17.99 9.43
N GLY A 205 -19.29 -17.72 10.69
CA GLY A 205 -19.72 -18.75 11.66
C GLY A 205 -18.61 -19.33 12.55
N VAL A 206 -17.43 -18.72 12.58
CA VAL A 206 -16.38 -19.09 13.55
C VAL A 206 -16.92 -18.98 14.98
N SER A 207 -16.69 -20.02 15.79
CA SER A 207 -17.24 -20.10 17.15
C SER A 207 -16.31 -19.57 18.24
N LYS A 208 -15.00 -19.54 17.98
CA LYS A 208 -14.00 -19.10 18.96
C LYS A 208 -12.93 -18.28 18.26
N VAL A 209 -12.71 -17.08 18.77
CA VAL A 209 -11.65 -16.18 18.32
C VAL A 209 -10.61 -16.09 19.42
N ILE A 210 -9.36 -16.41 19.10
CA ILE A 210 -8.20 -16.22 19.98
C ILE A 210 -7.41 -15.06 19.40
N VAL A 211 -6.98 -14.10 20.23
CA VAL A 211 -6.18 -12.95 19.76
C VAL A 211 -4.87 -12.91 20.54
N THR A 212 -3.76 -12.77 19.84
CA THR A 212 -2.46 -12.47 20.44
C THR A 212 -1.89 -11.21 19.79
N ASN A 213 -1.20 -10.38 20.57
CA ASN A 213 -0.54 -9.18 20.06
C ASN A 213 0.60 -8.78 20.98
N ARG A 214 1.66 -8.16 20.43
CA ARG A 214 2.84 -7.69 21.19
C ARG A 214 2.46 -6.81 22.39
N THR A 215 1.42 -5.99 22.24
CA THR A 215 0.78 -5.24 23.32
C THR A 215 -0.48 -5.98 23.72
N TYR A 216 -0.49 -6.57 24.91
CA TYR A 216 -1.55 -7.48 25.37
C TYR A 216 -2.91 -6.78 25.50
N GLU A 217 -2.92 -5.52 25.94
CA GLU A 217 -4.14 -4.71 26.10
C GLU A 217 -4.87 -4.53 24.75
N ARG A 218 -4.12 -4.44 23.65
CA ARG A 218 -4.71 -4.39 22.30
C ARG A 218 -5.33 -5.72 21.90
N ALA A 219 -4.73 -6.85 22.30
CA ALA A 219 -5.32 -8.17 22.08
C ALA A 219 -6.62 -8.34 22.89
N GLU A 220 -6.64 -7.90 24.15
CA GLU A 220 -7.85 -7.92 24.99
C GLU A 220 -8.99 -7.10 24.41
N SER A 221 -8.69 -5.84 24.03
CA SER A 221 -9.70 -4.96 23.42
C SER A 221 -10.29 -5.56 22.14
N LEU A 222 -9.46 -6.18 21.30
CA LEU A 222 -9.93 -6.81 20.07
C LEU A 222 -10.70 -8.10 20.35
N ALA A 223 -10.21 -8.96 21.25
CA ALA A 223 -10.87 -10.20 21.63
C ALA A 223 -12.27 -9.92 22.19
N GLN A 224 -12.41 -8.94 23.10
CA GLN A 224 -13.69 -8.54 23.68
C GLN A 224 -14.73 -8.17 22.62
N ARG A 225 -14.33 -7.42 21.57
CA ARG A 225 -15.24 -7.01 20.48
C ARG A 225 -15.88 -8.19 19.75
N TYR A 226 -15.23 -9.36 19.75
CA TYR A 226 -15.71 -10.56 19.06
C TYR A 226 -15.99 -11.73 20.00
N ASN A 227 -16.21 -11.47 21.29
CA ASN A 227 -16.41 -12.50 22.33
C ASN A 227 -15.33 -13.59 22.32
N GLY A 228 -14.09 -13.19 21.99
CA GLY A 228 -12.92 -14.03 21.94
C GLY A 228 -12.12 -14.04 23.24
N VAL A 229 -10.96 -14.70 23.18
CA VAL A 229 -10.01 -14.80 24.29
C VAL A 229 -8.67 -14.21 23.86
N ALA A 230 -8.14 -13.28 24.67
CA ALA A 230 -6.78 -12.80 24.49
C ALA A 230 -5.79 -13.78 25.12
N VAL A 231 -4.68 -14.02 24.43
CA VAL A 231 -3.56 -14.83 24.93
C VAL A 231 -2.27 -14.01 24.81
N LYS A 232 -1.28 -14.34 25.63
CA LYS A 232 0.03 -13.66 25.58
C LYS A 232 0.73 -13.89 24.24
N PHE A 233 1.54 -12.92 23.84
CA PHE A 233 2.42 -13.00 22.67
C PHE A 233 3.77 -13.50 23.17
N GLU A 234 3.96 -14.82 23.15
CA GLU A 234 5.22 -15.50 23.46
C GLU A 234 5.88 -16.00 22.18
#